data_AF-A0AAT9JZA0-F1
#
_entry.id   AF-A0AAT9JZA0-F1
#
_cell.length_a   1.000
_cell.length_b   1.000
_cell.length_c   1.000
_cell.angle_alpha   90.00
_cell.angle_beta   90.00
_cell.angle_gamma   90.00
#
_symmetry.space_group_name_H-M   'P 1'
#
loop_
_entity.id
_entity.type
_entity.pdbx_description
1 polymer ?
#
loop_
_entity_poly.entity_id
_entity_poly.type
_entity_poly.pdbx_seq_one_letter_code
_entity_poly.pdbx_strand_id
1 'polypeptide(L)'
;MPALPCHQTASILPLRWQNWLLGAIAVLFLWLGPWMMPQAIAAPCRTIAGDRICIEQITRSAKNYWEYRLTLSRNGQRQAPAIYNCRDRRWQQASQSPAFAEDGIGDWLCRTLSARTSEGKKV
;
A
#
# COMPACT_ATOMS: atom_id res chain seq x y z
N MET A 1 -72.52 -24.17 1.32
CA MET A 1 -71.36 -24.54 0.47
C MET A 1 -70.87 -23.24 -0.15
N PRO A 2 -69.68 -22.72 0.19
CA PRO A 2 -68.40 -23.36 -0.14
C PRO A 2 -67.44 -23.53 1.05
N ALA A 3 -66.46 -24.40 0.84
CA ALA A 3 -65.37 -24.73 1.75
C ALA A 3 -64.28 -23.64 1.74
N LEU A 4 -63.72 -23.34 2.91
CA LEU A 4 -62.52 -22.52 3.06
C LEU A 4 -61.27 -23.39 2.89
N PRO A 5 -60.23 -22.94 2.18
CA PRO A 5 -58.99 -23.67 2.01
C PRO A 5 -58.15 -23.63 3.30
N CYS A 6 -57.59 -24.77 3.64
CA CYS A 6 -56.65 -24.96 4.73
C CYS A 6 -55.35 -24.19 4.39
N HIS A 7 -55.04 -23.15 5.17
CA HIS A 7 -53.78 -22.41 5.06
C HIS A 7 -52.63 -23.23 5.65
N GLN A 8 -51.52 -23.16 4.91
CA GLN A 8 -50.28 -23.90 5.07
C GLN A 8 -49.73 -23.98 6.50
N THR A 9 -49.38 -25.19 6.91
CA THR A 9 -48.56 -25.49 8.07
C THR A 9 -47.16 -24.90 7.91
N ALA A 10 -46.82 -23.99 8.82
CA ALA A 10 -45.53 -23.35 8.95
C ALA A 10 -44.41 -24.36 9.17
N SER A 11 -43.38 -24.28 8.32
CA SER A 11 -42.12 -25.01 8.46
C SER A 11 -41.36 -24.51 9.69
N ILE A 12 -41.49 -25.20 10.82
CA ILE A 12 -40.60 -25.02 11.97
C ILE A 12 -39.41 -25.96 11.74
N LEU A 13 -38.35 -25.46 11.09
CA LEU A 13 -37.08 -26.19 11.10
C LEU A 13 -36.52 -26.24 12.53
N PRO A 14 -35.98 -27.38 12.98
CA PRO A 14 -35.49 -27.55 14.34
C PRO A 14 -34.30 -26.61 14.60
N LEU A 15 -34.48 -25.68 15.54
CA LEU A 15 -33.52 -24.65 15.97
C LEU A 15 -32.09 -25.17 16.27
N ARG A 16 -31.93 -26.47 16.54
CA ARG A 16 -30.62 -27.08 16.81
C ARG A 16 -29.72 -27.18 15.57
N TRP A 17 -30.28 -27.39 14.38
CA TRP A 17 -29.51 -27.38 13.12
C TRP A 17 -29.16 -25.97 12.66
N GLN A 18 -30.01 -25.00 13.00
CA GLN A 18 -29.82 -23.58 12.65
C GLN A 18 -28.51 -23.03 13.24
N ASN A 19 -28.16 -23.38 14.49
CA ASN A 19 -26.93 -22.90 15.12
C ASN A 19 -25.64 -23.45 14.49
N TRP A 20 -25.65 -24.69 14.03
CA TRP A 20 -24.50 -25.28 13.35
C TRP A 20 -24.29 -24.68 11.96
N LEU A 21 -25.38 -24.43 11.23
CA LEU A 21 -25.34 -23.71 9.96
C LEU A 21 -24.81 -22.28 10.15
N LEU A 22 -25.32 -21.54 11.14
CA LEU A 22 -24.84 -20.19 11.44
C LEU A 22 -23.36 -20.19 11.86
N GLY A 23 -22.93 -21.18 12.66
CA GLY A 23 -21.52 -21.34 13.04
C GLY A 23 -20.61 -21.66 11.87
N ALA A 24 -21.01 -22.60 11.01
CA ALA A 24 -20.26 -22.96 9.81
C ALA A 24 -20.15 -21.79 8.83
N ILE A 25 -21.25 -21.03 8.64
CA ILE A 25 -21.26 -19.83 7.81
C ILE A 25 -20.33 -18.76 8.41
N ALA A 26 -20.36 -18.54 9.72
CA ALA A 26 -19.47 -17.58 10.38
C ALA A 26 -17.98 -17.95 10.23
N VAL A 27 -17.62 -19.22 10.41
CA VAL A 27 -16.25 -19.71 10.21
C VAL A 27 -15.82 -19.56 8.76
N LEU A 28 -16.70 -19.87 7.80
CA LEU A 28 -16.43 -19.73 6.37
C LEU A 28 -16.19 -18.26 5.99
N PHE A 29 -17.01 -17.33 6.47
CA PHE A 29 -16.82 -15.89 6.24
C PHE A 29 -15.53 -15.37 6.88
N LEU A 30 -15.16 -15.86 8.07
CA LEU A 30 -13.93 -15.46 8.75
C LEU A 30 -12.67 -15.95 8.01
N TRP A 31 -12.74 -17.14 7.41
CA TRP A 31 -11.63 -17.72 6.63
C TRP A 31 -11.47 -17.08 5.25
N LEU A 32 -12.59 -16.77 4.58
CA LEU A 32 -12.59 -16.22 3.22
C LEU A 32 -12.44 -14.69 3.19
N GLY A 33 -12.88 -13.98 4.24
CA GLY A 33 -12.89 -12.51 4.31
C GLY A 33 -11.53 -11.84 4.04
N PRO A 34 -10.41 -12.32 4.62
CA PRO A 34 -9.09 -11.68 4.44
C PRO A 34 -8.58 -11.69 3.00
N TRP A 35 -9.11 -12.56 2.13
CA TRP A 35 -8.70 -12.68 0.74
C TRP A 35 -9.36 -11.62 -0.16
N MET A 36 -10.48 -11.03 0.28
CA MET A 36 -11.23 -10.04 -0.50
C MET A 36 -10.84 -8.59 -0.16
N MET A 37 -10.04 -8.36 0.88
CA MET A 37 -9.60 -7.00 1.22
C MET A 37 -8.42 -6.57 0.34
N PRO A 38 -8.46 -5.37 -0.26
CA PRO A 38 -7.30 -4.81 -0.93
C PRO A 38 -6.17 -4.65 0.08
N GLN A 39 -5.00 -5.21 -0.25
CA GLN A 39 -3.80 -4.98 0.53
C GLN A 39 -3.52 -3.47 0.51
N ALA A 40 -3.61 -2.80 1.65
CA ALA A 40 -3.19 -1.40 1.74
C ALA A 40 -1.67 -1.36 1.59
N ILE A 41 -1.19 -1.10 0.37
CA ILE A 41 0.23 -0.86 0.12
C ILE A 41 0.55 0.50 0.73
N ALA A 42 1.04 0.51 1.96
CA ALA A 42 1.54 1.73 2.56
C ALA A 42 2.75 2.21 1.74
N ALA A 43 2.57 3.32 1.03
CA ALA A 43 3.70 4.05 0.45
C ALA A 43 4.76 4.25 1.55
N PRO A 44 6.06 4.04 1.28
CA PRO A 44 7.08 4.22 2.29
C PRO A 44 7.11 5.69 2.71
N CYS A 45 6.50 5.96 3.86
CA CYS A 45 6.43 7.27 4.49
C CYS A 45 7.49 7.38 5.57
N ARG A 46 8.14 8.54 5.65
CA ARG A 46 9.15 8.86 6.65
C ARG A 46 8.92 10.27 7.17
N THR A 47 9.14 10.46 8.46
CA THR A 47 9.16 11.79 9.05
C THR A 47 10.58 12.33 8.99
N ILE A 48 10.80 13.43 8.26
CA ILE A 48 12.09 14.10 8.11
C ILE A 48 11.89 15.56 8.52
N ALA A 49 12.68 16.05 9.48
CA ALA A 49 12.57 17.40 10.00
C ALA A 49 11.15 17.80 10.48
N GLY A 50 10.38 16.83 11.01
CA GLY A 50 9.00 17.04 11.46
C GLY A 50 7.93 16.89 10.35
N ASP A 51 8.32 16.88 9.08
CA ASP A 51 7.43 16.66 7.95
C ASP A 51 7.29 15.18 7.61
N ARG A 52 6.06 14.68 7.45
CA ARG A 52 5.80 13.33 6.94
C ARG A 52 5.89 13.32 5.43
N ILE A 53 6.96 12.75 4.89
CA ILE A 53 7.24 12.63 3.46
C ILE A 53 6.97 11.19 3.02
N CYS A 54 6.08 11.00 2.05
CA CYS A 54 5.75 9.70 1.46
C CYS A 54 6.22 9.65 0.01
N ILE A 55 6.77 8.51 -0.43
CA ILE A 55 7.08 8.29 -1.84
C ILE A 55 5.83 7.73 -2.52
N GLU A 56 5.17 8.55 -3.33
CA GLU A 56 4.00 8.10 -4.09
C GLU A 56 4.40 7.33 -5.35
N GLN A 57 5.44 7.81 -6.03
CA GLN A 57 5.95 7.17 -7.23
C GLN A 57 7.47 7.27 -7.27
N ILE A 58 8.11 6.18 -7.68
CA ILE A 58 9.54 6.12 -7.94
C ILE A 58 9.78 5.42 -9.26
N THR A 59 10.64 6.00 -10.10
CA THR A 59 11.00 5.43 -11.40
C THR A 59 12.48 5.61 -11.64
N ARG A 60 13.20 4.52 -11.85
CA ARG A 60 14.62 4.54 -12.18
C ARG A 60 14.81 4.87 -13.65
N SER A 61 15.80 5.70 -13.98
CA SER A 61 16.17 5.97 -15.38
C SER A 61 16.86 4.75 -15.99
N ALA A 62 16.47 4.39 -17.22
CA ALA A 62 17.09 3.28 -17.97
C ALA A 62 18.50 3.64 -18.49
N LYS A 63 18.71 4.91 -18.88
CA LYS A 63 20.01 5.39 -19.40
C LYS A 63 21.01 5.65 -18.28
N ASN A 64 20.55 6.26 -17.18
CA ASN A 64 21.38 6.64 -16.05
C ASN A 64 20.90 5.90 -14.80
N TYR A 65 21.47 4.72 -14.52
CA TYR A 65 20.99 3.86 -13.43
C TYR A 65 21.11 4.50 -12.03
N TRP A 66 21.85 5.59 -11.88
CA TRP A 66 22.00 6.38 -10.65
C TRP A 66 20.97 7.52 -10.52
N GLU A 67 20.12 7.72 -11.53
CA GLU A 67 19.05 8.72 -11.52
C GLU A 67 17.70 8.07 -11.21
N TYR A 68 16.99 8.72 -10.30
CA TYR A 68 15.64 8.32 -9.89
C TYR A 68 14.71 9.51 -10.05
N ARG A 69 13.57 9.29 -10.72
CA ARG A 69 12.45 10.23 -10.74
C ARG A 69 11.50 9.88 -9.62
N LEU A 70 11.21 10.83 -8.74
CA LEU A 70 10.31 10.63 -7.62
C LEU A 70 9.20 11.66 -7.62
N THR A 71 8.01 11.18 -7.25
CA THR A 71 6.89 12.03 -6.85
C THR A 71 6.68 11.79 -5.37
N LEU A 72 6.87 12.84 -4.58
CA LEU A 72 6.75 12.79 -3.13
C LEU A 72 5.44 13.44 -2.69
N SER A 73 4.93 13.04 -1.54
CA SER A 73 3.84 13.72 -0.84
C SER A 73 4.36 14.19 0.51
N ARG A 74 4.23 15.48 0.80
CA ARG A 74 4.65 16.06 2.09
C ARG A 74 3.41 16.42 2.89
N ASN A 75 3.23 15.82 4.06
CA ASN A 75 2.05 15.98 4.91
C ASN A 75 0.73 15.76 4.14
N GLY A 76 0.73 14.81 3.20
CA GLY A 76 -0.41 14.50 2.34
C GLY A 76 -0.55 15.38 1.10
N GLN A 77 0.30 16.40 0.93
CA GLN A 77 0.31 17.27 -0.25
C GLN A 77 1.32 16.77 -1.29
N ARG A 78 0.80 16.30 -2.43
CA ARG A 78 1.58 15.82 -3.57
C ARG A 78 2.47 16.94 -4.13
N GLN A 79 3.76 16.66 -4.24
CA GLN A 79 4.78 17.56 -4.76
C GLN A 79 4.98 17.33 -6.26
N ALA A 80 5.58 18.31 -6.94
CA ALA A 80 5.99 18.14 -8.33
C ALA A 80 7.08 17.05 -8.44
N PRO A 81 7.13 16.32 -9.58
CA PRO A 81 8.18 15.33 -9.80
C PRO A 81 9.58 15.95 -9.74
N ALA A 82 10.50 15.26 -9.07
CA ALA A 82 11.89 15.66 -8.93
C ALA A 82 12.84 14.52 -9.33
N ILE A 83 14.00 14.87 -9.88
CA ILE A 83 15.06 13.93 -10.24
C ILE A 83 16.10 13.91 -9.13
N TYR A 84 16.39 12.74 -8.58
CA TYR A 84 17.41 12.53 -7.58
C TYR A 84 18.58 11.78 -8.22
N ASN A 85 19.77 12.39 -8.22
CA ASN A 85 20.98 11.80 -8.74
C ASN A 85 21.85 11.31 -7.56
N CYS A 86 21.96 9.98 -7.45
CA CYS A 86 22.72 9.33 -6.38
C CYS A 86 24.24 9.39 -6.56
N ARG A 87 24.73 9.66 -7.76
CA ARG A 87 26.17 9.80 -8.04
C ARG A 87 26.69 11.14 -7.53
N ASP A 88 26.00 12.22 -7.88
CA ASP A 88 26.42 13.58 -7.54
C ASP A 88 25.80 14.08 -6.22
N ARG A 89 24.87 13.31 -5.64
CA ARG A 89 24.12 13.62 -4.43
C ARG A 89 23.42 14.98 -4.51
N ARG A 90 22.72 15.19 -5.63
CA ARG A 90 21.92 16.39 -5.92
C ARG A 90 20.53 15.98 -6.39
N TRP A 91 19.55 16.82 -6.11
CA TRP A 91 18.21 16.67 -6.67
C TRP A 91 17.84 17.89 -7.50
N GLN A 92 16.96 17.68 -8.46
CA GLN A 92 16.54 18.67 -9.44
C GLN A 92 15.01 18.71 -9.48
N GLN A 93 14.45 19.90 -9.32
CA GLN A 93 13.02 20.16 -9.45
C GLN A 93 12.84 21.54 -10.07
N ALA A 94 12.07 21.59 -11.17
CA ALA A 94 11.99 22.78 -12.01
C ALA A 94 13.41 23.31 -12.37
N SER A 95 13.73 24.55 -12.00
CA SER A 95 15.03 25.20 -12.26
C SER A 95 16.05 25.03 -11.13
N GLN A 96 15.68 24.40 -10.01
CA GLN A 96 16.55 24.25 -8.84
C GLN A 96 17.31 22.93 -8.90
N SER A 97 18.60 22.95 -8.55
CA SER A 97 19.45 21.75 -8.46
C SER A 97 20.30 21.68 -7.16
N PRO A 98 19.69 21.77 -5.98
CA PRO A 98 20.44 21.77 -4.71
C PRO A 98 21.06 20.41 -4.37
N ALA A 99 22.06 20.44 -3.49
CA ALA A 99 22.63 19.25 -2.88
C ALA A 99 21.62 18.55 -1.96
N PHE A 100 21.84 17.26 -1.69
CA PHE A 100 21.07 16.54 -0.69
C PHE A 100 21.30 17.14 0.70
N ALA A 101 20.21 17.30 1.45
CA ALA A 101 20.30 17.54 2.87
C ALA A 101 20.84 16.28 3.57
N GLU A 102 21.63 16.46 4.63
CA GLU A 102 22.03 15.38 5.52
C GLU A 102 20.78 14.71 6.11
N ASP A 103 20.77 13.37 6.12
CA ASP A 103 19.63 12.54 6.52
C ASP A 103 18.30 12.85 5.80
N GLY A 104 18.38 13.57 4.67
CA GLY A 104 17.24 13.89 3.83
C GLY A 104 16.76 12.71 2.99
N ILE A 105 15.62 12.91 2.30
CA ILE A 105 14.99 11.88 1.47
C ILE A 105 15.95 11.36 0.37
N GLY A 106 16.77 12.25 -0.21
CA GLY A 106 17.74 11.89 -1.24
C GLY A 106 18.86 10.99 -0.71
N ASP A 107 19.38 11.28 0.48
CA ASP A 107 20.41 10.43 1.09
C ASP A 107 19.85 9.04 1.43
N TRP A 108 18.70 9.01 2.11
CA TRP A 108 18.02 7.78 2.46
C TRP A 108 17.70 6.90 1.25
N LEU A 109 17.19 7.52 0.18
CA LEU A 109 16.84 6.85 -1.07
C LEU A 109 18.06 6.12 -1.65
N CYS A 110 19.17 6.83 -1.80
CA CYS A 110 20.36 6.28 -2.43
C CYS A 110 20.96 5.16 -1.59
N ARG A 111 21.02 5.30 -0.26
CA ARG A 111 21.51 4.23 0.63
C ARG A 111 20.63 2.99 0.58
N THR A 112 19.31 3.18 0.63
CA THR A 112 18.33 2.07 0.66
C THR A 112 18.34 1.27 -0.65
N LEU A 113 18.40 1.96 -1.80
CA LEU A 113 18.40 1.29 -3.10
C LEU A 113 19.76 0.66 -3.43
N SER A 114 20.87 1.25 -2.99
CA SER A 114 22.19 0.60 -3.06
C SER A 114 22.23 -0.68 -2.21
N ALA A 115 21.67 -0.67 -1.00
CA ALA A 115 21.62 -1.84 -0.13
C ALA A 115 20.80 -3.00 -0.72
N ARG A 116 19.64 -2.69 -1.33
CA ARG A 116 18.83 -3.69 -2.05
C ARG A 116 19.57 -4.32 -3.23
N THR A 117 20.46 -3.57 -3.88
CA THR A 117 21.28 -4.08 -4.99
C THR A 117 22.33 -5.10 -4.51
N SER A 118 22.80 -5.00 -3.25
CA SER A 118 23.72 -6.01 -2.66
C SER A 118 23.01 -7.26 -2.12
N GLU A 119 21.75 -7.17 -1.70
CA GLU A 119 21.00 -8.32 -1.17
C GLU A 119 20.51 -9.28 -2.26
N GLY A 120 20.20 -8.77 -3.46
CA GLY A 120 19.92 -9.60 -4.64
C GLY A 120 21.16 -10.23 -5.27
N LYS A 121 22.35 -9.96 -4.70
CA LYS A 121 23.65 -10.54 -5.07
C LYS A 121 24.20 -11.38 -3.92
N LYS A 122 23.33 -12.12 -3.22
CA LYS A 122 23.76 -13.31 -2.49
C LYS A 122 23.72 -14.47 -3.49
N VAL A 123 24.89 -15.05 -3.68
CA VAL A 123 25.30 -16.14 -4.60
C VAL A 123 24.22 -17.19 -4.80
#